data_AF-A0A6B9Y8A7-F1
#
_entry.id   AF-A0A6B9Y8A7-F1
#
_cell.length_a   1.000
_cell.length_b   1.000
_cell.length_c   1.000
_cell.angle_alpha   90.00
_cell.angle_beta   90.00
_cell.angle_gamma   90.00
#
_symmetry.space_group_name_H-M   'P 1'
#
loop_
_entity.id
_entity.type
_entity.pdbx_description
1 polymer ?
#
loop_
_entity_poly.entity_id
_entity_poly.type
_entity_poly.pdbx_seq_one_letter_code
_entity_poly.pdbx_strand_id
1 'polypeptide(L)'
;MSLPDLLASAVGEEDVAAHVDLGGEDALAVTPTRTLVYRSDGLLSDETVETYPHGAERVDVSEGRRKTKITLDRGLDGEETITIPAKRTDDALHPILAGVLSAAGVTDPGESVISTFRFSELTLIITSDRLVKHIGSVVWDEEFEEFHYEDVTDLGFEEGTVATSVVLTLQDRQERFKTPNESAREVRETLTDAVCGYHGVESPAELRAVREQEAEAEAADADVEASADGSPDFGVGVDPLSASPAADAEADAETDSGTDAPMESMGRNGDGETQSAGSGDPLAPESSDTASRATTTDRAGADASDSTASEETVPASSERGAGSSRSGSRQAGSANATMNATSETGDGAAARGDADGDRSARDADASGETAAMDADFGDSGFEPAGVTDDDLAEEVAALRAAVEKQADRLDEQATLIEQLIEELRRGR
;
A
#
# COMPACT_ATOMS: atom_id res chain seq x y z
N MET A 1 -24.30 4.82 -17.75
CA MET A 1 -24.41 4.59 -19.21
C MET A 1 -25.32 3.39 -19.44
N SER A 2 -25.87 3.20 -20.64
CA SER A 2 -26.31 1.88 -21.08
C SER A 2 -25.09 1.08 -21.55
N LEU A 3 -25.07 -0.24 -21.31
CA LEU A 3 -24.07 -1.14 -21.88
C LEU A 3 -24.22 -1.21 -23.41
N PRO A 4 -23.13 -1.40 -24.19
CA PRO A 4 -23.21 -1.80 -25.58
C PRO A 4 -23.97 -3.13 -25.75
N ASP A 5 -24.70 -3.29 -26.86
CA ASP A 5 -25.59 -4.45 -27.06
C ASP A 5 -24.83 -5.79 -27.01
N LEU A 6 -23.62 -5.87 -27.59
CA LEU A 6 -22.79 -7.08 -27.57
C LEU A 6 -22.27 -7.39 -26.16
N LEU A 7 -21.87 -6.37 -25.39
CA LEU A 7 -21.46 -6.53 -23.99
C LEU A 7 -22.63 -6.98 -23.10
N ALA A 8 -23.81 -6.37 -23.26
CA ALA A 8 -25.02 -6.79 -22.54
C ALA A 8 -25.41 -8.24 -22.88
N SER A 9 -25.30 -8.62 -24.15
CA SER A 9 -25.54 -9.99 -24.62
C SER A 9 -24.51 -10.99 -24.10
N ALA A 10 -23.26 -10.57 -23.85
CA ALA A 10 -22.19 -11.43 -23.30
C ALA A 10 -22.28 -11.57 -21.77
N VAL A 11 -22.75 -10.54 -21.06
CA VAL A 11 -23.11 -10.58 -19.64
C VAL A 11 -24.28 -11.55 -19.41
N GLY A 12 -25.34 -11.47 -20.21
CA GLY A 12 -26.44 -12.42 -20.19
C GLY A 12 -27.41 -12.22 -19.01
N GLU A 13 -27.43 -13.15 -18.07
CA GLU A 13 -28.32 -13.13 -16.88
C GLU A 13 -27.59 -12.73 -15.58
N GLU A 14 -26.29 -12.46 -15.62
CA GLU A 14 -25.52 -11.98 -14.46
C GLU A 14 -25.68 -10.46 -14.26
N ASP A 15 -25.77 -10.03 -12.99
CA ASP A 15 -25.69 -8.60 -12.65
C ASP A 15 -24.27 -8.06 -12.85
N VAL A 16 -24.15 -6.82 -13.35
CA VAL A 16 -22.87 -6.13 -13.51
C VAL A 16 -22.52 -5.41 -12.21
N ALA A 17 -21.56 -5.97 -11.46
CA ALA A 17 -21.06 -5.41 -10.20
C ALA A 17 -20.28 -4.11 -10.42
N ALA A 18 -19.49 -4.02 -11.51
CA ALA A 18 -18.75 -2.81 -11.85
C ALA A 18 -18.64 -2.60 -13.37
N HIS A 19 -18.55 -1.33 -13.79
CA HIS A 19 -18.35 -0.95 -15.19
C HIS A 19 -17.32 0.19 -15.29
N VAL A 20 -16.24 -0.05 -16.03
CA VAL A 20 -15.09 0.86 -16.18
C VAL A 20 -14.98 1.31 -17.64
N ASP A 21 -14.96 2.62 -17.86
CA ASP A 21 -14.70 3.26 -19.16
C ASP A 21 -13.19 3.19 -19.46
N LEU A 22 -12.78 2.35 -20.43
CA LEU A 22 -11.36 2.22 -20.77
C LEU A 22 -10.84 3.37 -21.65
N GLY A 23 -11.74 4.18 -22.22
CA GLY A 23 -11.45 5.35 -23.03
C GLY A 23 -11.72 5.13 -24.51
N GLY A 24 -12.48 6.06 -25.12
CA GLY A 24 -13.03 5.90 -26.46
C GLY A 24 -14.45 5.36 -26.34
N GLU A 25 -14.71 4.20 -26.95
CA GLU A 25 -15.93 3.42 -26.71
C GLU A 25 -15.61 2.04 -26.10
N ASP A 26 -14.34 1.73 -25.80
CA ASP A 26 -13.91 0.53 -25.08
C ASP A 26 -14.34 0.56 -23.61
N ALA A 27 -14.76 -0.60 -23.08
CA ALA A 27 -15.27 -0.74 -21.72
C ALA A 27 -14.83 -2.07 -21.08
N LEU A 28 -14.90 -2.13 -19.76
CA LEU A 28 -14.72 -3.34 -18.97
C LEU A 28 -15.92 -3.49 -18.02
N ALA A 29 -16.53 -4.67 -17.99
CA ALA A 29 -17.60 -5.01 -17.06
C ALA A 29 -17.18 -6.18 -16.19
N VAL A 30 -17.47 -6.09 -14.89
CA VAL A 30 -17.22 -7.15 -13.92
C VAL A 30 -18.57 -7.71 -13.47
N THR A 31 -18.71 -9.03 -13.58
CA THR A 31 -19.85 -9.83 -13.10
C THR A 31 -19.35 -10.79 -12.02
N PRO A 32 -20.20 -11.42 -11.17
CA PRO A 32 -19.71 -12.28 -10.09
C PRO A 32 -18.70 -13.34 -10.53
N THR A 33 -18.92 -14.01 -11.68
CA THR A 33 -18.07 -15.13 -12.11
C THR A 33 -16.89 -14.73 -13.01
N ARG A 34 -16.93 -13.56 -13.64
CA ARG A 34 -16.02 -13.20 -14.75
C ARG A 34 -15.95 -11.70 -15.05
N THR A 35 -14.81 -11.30 -15.60
CA THR A 35 -14.57 -9.99 -16.20
C THR A 35 -14.75 -10.08 -17.71
N LEU A 36 -15.43 -9.10 -18.30
CA LEU A 36 -15.65 -8.97 -19.74
C LEU A 36 -15.00 -7.68 -20.24
N VAL A 37 -14.25 -7.76 -21.34
CA VAL A 37 -13.57 -6.62 -21.96
C VAL A 37 -14.19 -6.36 -23.33
N TYR A 38 -14.86 -5.22 -23.47
CA TYR A 38 -15.46 -4.75 -24.72
C TYR A 38 -14.47 -3.90 -25.51
N ARG A 39 -14.32 -4.26 -26.80
CA ARG A 39 -13.62 -3.50 -27.82
C ARG A 39 -14.62 -2.93 -28.82
N SER A 40 -14.57 -1.62 -28.96
CA SER A 40 -15.33 -0.86 -29.96
C SER A 40 -14.87 -1.17 -31.39
N ASP A 41 -15.79 -1.07 -32.36
CA ASP A 41 -15.46 -1.19 -33.78
C ASP A 41 -14.45 -0.12 -34.20
N GLY A 42 -13.38 -0.55 -34.84
CA GLY A 42 -12.28 0.29 -35.26
C GLY A 42 -11.97 0.13 -36.74
N LEU A 43 -11.26 1.11 -37.32
CA LEU A 43 -10.92 1.18 -38.75
C LEU A 43 -10.21 -0.06 -39.36
N LEU A 44 -9.81 -1.04 -38.54
CA LEU A 44 -9.11 -2.28 -38.88
C LEU A 44 -9.53 -3.48 -38.01
N SER A 45 -10.58 -3.39 -37.19
CA SER A 45 -10.89 -4.41 -36.16
C SER A 45 -12.36 -4.33 -35.72
N ASP A 46 -13.11 -5.40 -35.95
CA ASP A 46 -14.54 -5.49 -35.64
C ASP A 46 -14.85 -5.48 -34.13
N GLU A 47 -16.06 -5.06 -33.76
CA GLU A 47 -16.61 -5.09 -32.39
C GLU A 47 -16.44 -6.47 -31.73
N THR A 48 -15.80 -6.51 -30.56
CA THR A 48 -15.37 -7.77 -29.91
C THR A 48 -15.57 -7.71 -28.39
N VAL A 49 -15.97 -8.83 -27.77
CA VAL A 49 -15.90 -9.02 -26.30
C VAL A 49 -14.99 -10.21 -25.97
N GLU A 50 -13.99 -9.95 -25.14
CA GLU A 50 -13.13 -10.96 -24.50
C GLU A 50 -13.72 -11.26 -23.10
N THR A 51 -13.56 -12.48 -22.58
CA THR A 51 -14.15 -12.90 -21.29
C THR A 51 -13.15 -13.72 -20.49
N TYR A 52 -12.98 -13.37 -19.22
CA TYR A 52 -11.93 -13.84 -18.32
C TYR A 52 -12.54 -14.32 -17.00
N PRO A 53 -12.54 -15.63 -16.70
CA PRO A 53 -13.06 -16.17 -15.44
C PRO A 53 -12.28 -15.69 -14.22
N HIS A 54 -12.97 -15.48 -13.09
CA HIS A 54 -12.36 -14.97 -11.85
C HIS A 54 -11.63 -15.98 -10.98
N GLY A 55 -11.75 -17.29 -11.26
CA GLY A 55 -11.08 -18.34 -10.48
C GLY A 55 -9.56 -18.42 -10.73
N ALA A 56 -8.86 -17.29 -10.62
CA ALA A 56 -7.41 -17.18 -10.66
C ALA A 56 -6.81 -17.62 -9.32
N GLU A 57 -5.66 -18.28 -9.39
CA GLU A 57 -4.79 -18.61 -8.24
C GLU A 57 -3.80 -17.46 -7.97
N ARG A 58 -3.56 -16.59 -8.98
CA ARG A 58 -2.57 -15.51 -8.92
C ARG A 58 -2.85 -14.39 -9.94
N VAL A 59 -2.56 -13.14 -9.56
CA VAL A 59 -2.81 -11.91 -10.34
C VAL A 59 -1.54 -11.05 -10.43
N ASP A 60 -0.93 -10.99 -11.61
CA ASP A 60 0.25 -10.15 -11.91
C ASP A 60 -0.16 -8.87 -12.67
N VAL A 61 0.55 -7.76 -12.42
CA VAL A 61 0.29 -6.47 -13.10
C VAL A 61 1.58 -5.87 -13.65
N SER A 62 1.74 -6.00 -14.97
CA SER A 62 2.89 -5.48 -15.71
C SER A 62 2.55 -4.13 -16.38
N GLU A 63 2.93 -3.04 -15.73
CA GLU A 63 2.71 -1.68 -16.22
C GLU A 63 3.66 -1.28 -17.34
N GLY A 64 3.10 -0.68 -18.40
CA GLY A 64 3.86 -0.06 -19.48
C GLY A 64 3.34 1.32 -19.82
N ARG A 65 4.22 2.23 -20.26
CA ARG A 65 3.99 3.68 -20.53
C ARG A 65 2.64 4.10 -21.18
N ARG A 66 1.95 3.19 -21.89
CA ARG A 66 0.66 3.43 -22.56
C ARG A 66 -0.42 2.39 -22.26
N LYS A 67 -0.03 1.20 -21.82
CA LYS A 67 -0.89 0.02 -21.64
C LYS A 67 -0.32 -0.81 -20.50
N THR A 68 -1.18 -1.26 -19.61
CA THR A 68 -0.88 -2.22 -18.55
C THR A 68 -1.43 -3.58 -18.96
N LYS A 69 -0.72 -4.63 -18.57
CA LYS A 69 -1.19 -6.01 -18.61
C LYS A 69 -1.61 -6.40 -17.19
N ILE A 70 -2.79 -6.99 -17.05
CA ILE A 70 -3.18 -7.76 -15.86
C ILE A 70 -3.19 -9.22 -16.32
N THR A 71 -2.37 -10.07 -15.73
CA THR A 71 -2.34 -11.51 -16.03
C THR A 71 -3.05 -12.26 -14.91
N LEU A 72 -4.06 -13.05 -15.28
CA LEU A 72 -4.78 -13.97 -14.41
C LEU A 72 -4.20 -15.37 -14.65
N ASP A 73 -3.49 -15.89 -13.66
CA ASP A 73 -2.91 -17.24 -13.67
C ASP A 73 -3.83 -18.20 -12.90
N ARG A 74 -3.97 -19.42 -13.41
CA ARG A 74 -4.86 -20.50 -12.93
C ARG A 74 -4.12 -21.85 -12.89
N GLY A 75 -2.79 -21.78 -12.74
CA GLY A 75 -1.91 -22.94 -12.62
C GLY A 75 -2.05 -23.92 -13.77
N LEU A 76 -2.81 -24.99 -13.54
CA LEU A 76 -3.03 -26.06 -14.52
C LEU A 76 -3.92 -25.65 -15.71
N ASP A 77 -4.85 -24.70 -15.52
CA ASP A 77 -5.68 -24.15 -16.60
C ASP A 77 -5.01 -22.96 -17.33
N GLY A 78 -3.83 -22.52 -16.85
CA GLY A 78 -2.93 -21.59 -17.51
C GLY A 78 -3.33 -20.10 -17.48
N GLU A 79 -2.39 -19.26 -17.90
CA GLU A 79 -2.51 -17.79 -17.84
C GLU A 79 -3.36 -17.16 -18.96
N GLU A 80 -4.09 -16.10 -18.62
CA GLU A 80 -4.71 -15.17 -19.58
C GLU A 80 -4.32 -13.72 -19.26
N THR A 81 -4.03 -12.91 -20.29
CA THR A 81 -3.63 -11.50 -20.11
C THR A 81 -4.70 -10.52 -20.60
N ILE A 82 -5.34 -9.82 -19.66
CA ILE A 82 -6.14 -8.63 -19.90
C ILE A 82 -5.20 -7.46 -20.23
N THR A 83 -5.48 -6.69 -21.28
CA THR A 83 -4.67 -5.51 -21.66
C THR A 83 -5.49 -4.23 -21.64
N ILE A 84 -5.17 -3.29 -20.75
CA ILE A 84 -5.90 -2.03 -20.55
C ILE A 84 -5.00 -0.80 -20.77
N PRO A 85 -5.55 0.39 -21.06
CA PRO A 85 -4.76 1.63 -21.09
C PRO A 85 -4.21 1.96 -19.69
N ALA A 86 -2.93 2.34 -19.60
CA ALA A 86 -2.24 2.43 -18.29
C ALA A 86 -2.81 3.48 -17.31
N LYS A 87 -3.62 4.43 -17.81
CA LYS A 87 -4.37 5.39 -16.97
C LYS A 87 -5.61 4.81 -16.30
N ARG A 88 -5.95 3.56 -16.60
CA ARG A 88 -7.11 2.82 -16.09
C ARG A 88 -6.69 1.57 -15.31
N THR A 89 -5.42 1.48 -14.92
CA THR A 89 -4.87 0.32 -14.21
C THR A 89 -5.68 0.07 -12.95
N ASP A 90 -5.70 1.02 -12.03
CA ASP A 90 -6.27 0.83 -10.70
C ASP A 90 -7.82 0.88 -10.74
N ASP A 91 -8.39 1.76 -11.59
CA ASP A 91 -9.82 1.80 -11.96
C ASP A 91 -10.39 0.41 -12.34
N ALA A 92 -9.60 -0.40 -13.05
CA ALA A 92 -10.02 -1.72 -13.53
C ALA A 92 -9.54 -2.87 -12.62
N LEU A 93 -8.36 -2.75 -12.02
CA LEU A 93 -7.76 -3.77 -11.17
C LEU A 93 -8.57 -3.98 -9.88
N HIS A 94 -9.07 -2.91 -9.26
CA HIS A 94 -9.89 -2.97 -8.06
C HIS A 94 -11.12 -3.90 -8.21
N PRO A 95 -12.03 -3.70 -9.19
CA PRO A 95 -13.18 -4.59 -9.34
C PRO A 95 -12.80 -5.99 -9.88
N ILE A 96 -11.72 -6.14 -10.66
CA ILE A 96 -11.20 -7.48 -11.03
C ILE A 96 -10.81 -8.26 -9.78
N LEU A 97 -10.05 -7.65 -8.86
CA LEU A 97 -9.64 -8.29 -7.61
C LEU A 97 -10.84 -8.60 -6.70
N ALA A 98 -11.85 -7.72 -6.62
CA ALA A 98 -13.09 -8.03 -5.91
C ALA A 98 -13.78 -9.28 -6.46
N GLY A 99 -13.77 -9.46 -7.79
CA GLY A 99 -14.24 -10.69 -8.44
C GLY A 99 -13.38 -11.91 -8.12
N VAL A 100 -12.06 -11.79 -8.17
CA VAL A 100 -11.11 -12.88 -7.87
C VAL A 100 -11.20 -13.33 -6.40
N LEU A 101 -11.20 -12.40 -5.45
CA LEU A 101 -11.33 -12.72 -4.02
C LEU A 101 -12.65 -13.43 -3.69
N SER A 102 -13.75 -13.01 -4.32
CA SER A 102 -15.05 -13.66 -4.16
C SER A 102 -15.08 -15.05 -4.81
N ALA A 103 -14.40 -15.25 -5.95
CA ALA A 103 -14.27 -16.57 -6.59
C ALA A 103 -13.33 -17.53 -5.83
N ALA A 104 -12.28 -17.01 -5.19
CA ALA A 104 -11.38 -17.76 -4.32
C ALA A 104 -11.97 -18.05 -2.93
N GLY A 105 -13.03 -17.34 -2.53
CA GLY A 105 -13.69 -17.51 -1.23
C GLY A 105 -13.04 -16.76 -0.08
N VAL A 106 -12.23 -15.73 -0.37
CA VAL A 106 -11.58 -14.86 0.64
C VAL A 106 -12.58 -13.83 1.21
N THR A 107 -13.57 -13.41 0.41
CA THR A 107 -14.65 -12.52 0.86
C THR A 107 -15.97 -13.28 0.94
N ASP A 108 -16.72 -13.07 2.02
CA ASP A 108 -17.98 -13.75 2.29
C ASP A 108 -19.15 -13.29 1.39
N PRO A 109 -20.24 -14.07 1.24
CA PRO A 109 -21.35 -13.73 0.36
C PRO A 109 -22.13 -12.46 0.79
N GLY A 110 -21.77 -11.32 0.20
CA GLY A 110 -22.35 -10.00 0.50
C GLY A 110 -21.36 -9.00 1.08
N GLU A 111 -20.16 -9.46 1.46
CA GLU A 111 -19.01 -8.60 1.73
C GLU A 111 -18.63 -7.83 0.47
N SER A 112 -18.12 -6.61 0.63
CA SER A 112 -17.77 -5.72 -0.46
C SER A 112 -16.36 -5.20 -0.32
N VAL A 113 -15.58 -5.21 -1.42
CA VAL A 113 -14.26 -4.57 -1.44
C VAL A 113 -14.45 -3.06 -1.58
N ILE A 114 -14.01 -2.30 -0.58
CA ILE A 114 -14.15 -0.84 -0.51
C ILE A 114 -12.99 -0.15 -1.25
N SER A 115 -11.76 -0.64 -1.10
CA SER A 115 -10.60 -0.10 -1.80
C SER A 115 -9.46 -1.11 -1.94
N THR A 116 -8.59 -0.86 -2.91
CA THR A 116 -7.40 -1.65 -3.22
C THR A 116 -6.21 -0.70 -3.32
N PHE A 117 -5.24 -0.84 -2.42
CA PHE A 117 -4.00 -0.09 -2.44
C PHE A 117 -2.83 -1.02 -2.79
N ARG A 118 -1.96 -0.57 -3.68
CA ARG A 118 -0.83 -1.35 -4.19
C ARG A 118 0.45 -0.54 -4.05
N PHE A 119 1.37 -1.06 -3.25
CA PHE A 119 2.73 -0.55 -3.05
C PHE A 119 3.73 -1.57 -3.62
N SER A 120 5.01 -1.22 -3.69
CA SER A 120 6.02 -1.97 -4.47
C SER A 120 6.05 -3.48 -4.27
N GLU A 121 5.82 -3.95 -3.04
CA GLU A 121 5.80 -5.37 -2.65
C GLU A 121 4.67 -5.67 -1.65
N LEU A 122 3.64 -4.81 -1.57
CA LEU A 122 2.58 -4.90 -0.57
C LEU A 122 1.24 -4.42 -1.17
N THR A 123 0.27 -5.32 -1.27
CA THR A 123 -1.12 -4.99 -1.60
C THR A 123 -1.96 -5.03 -0.33
N LEU A 124 -2.75 -3.98 -0.10
CA LEU A 124 -3.77 -3.92 0.95
C LEU A 124 -5.14 -3.83 0.30
N ILE A 125 -6.06 -4.70 0.70
CA ILE A 125 -7.43 -4.73 0.19
C ILE A 125 -8.36 -4.56 1.39
N ILE A 126 -9.07 -3.44 1.41
CA ILE A 126 -9.99 -3.07 2.49
C ILE A 126 -11.38 -3.49 2.05
N THR A 127 -12.04 -4.33 2.84
CA THR A 127 -13.43 -4.74 2.60
C THR A 127 -14.37 -4.12 3.65
N SER A 128 -15.65 -4.47 3.62
CA SER A 128 -16.61 -4.14 4.68
C SER A 128 -16.39 -4.90 5.99
N ASP A 129 -15.67 -6.03 5.98
CA ASP A 129 -15.64 -7.00 7.07
C ASP A 129 -14.22 -7.43 7.50
N ARG A 130 -13.21 -7.23 6.65
CA ARG A 130 -11.81 -7.56 6.91
C ARG A 130 -10.81 -6.69 6.15
N LEU A 131 -9.56 -6.66 6.64
CA LEU A 131 -8.40 -6.22 5.86
C LEU A 131 -7.66 -7.46 5.33
N VAL A 132 -7.44 -7.53 4.01
CA VAL A 132 -6.55 -8.51 3.40
C VAL A 132 -5.22 -7.83 3.07
N LYS A 133 -4.11 -8.50 3.40
CA LYS A 133 -2.73 -8.04 3.26
C LYS A 133 -1.94 -9.08 2.48
N HIS A 134 -1.46 -8.73 1.29
CA HIS A 134 -0.60 -9.59 0.47
C HIS A 134 0.79 -8.97 0.35
N ILE A 135 1.85 -9.79 0.50
CA ILE A 135 3.25 -9.35 0.37
C ILE A 135 3.92 -10.18 -0.72
N GLY A 136 4.27 -9.53 -1.83
CA GLY A 136 4.91 -10.19 -2.96
C GLY A 136 5.16 -9.26 -4.14
N SER A 137 5.77 -9.79 -5.19
CA SER A 137 6.00 -9.07 -6.45
C SER A 137 4.80 -9.06 -7.40
N VAL A 138 3.76 -9.85 -7.09
CA VAL A 138 2.45 -9.84 -7.74
C VAL A 138 1.44 -9.08 -6.89
N VAL A 139 0.26 -8.84 -7.43
CA VAL A 139 -0.76 -8.04 -6.72
C VAL A 139 -1.56 -8.90 -5.73
N TRP A 140 -1.78 -10.18 -6.07
CA TRP A 140 -2.40 -11.17 -5.20
C TRP A 140 -2.05 -12.58 -5.68
N ASP A 141 -1.92 -13.51 -4.74
CA ASP A 141 -1.97 -14.97 -4.90
C ASP A 141 -2.46 -15.58 -3.57
N GLU A 142 -2.47 -16.90 -3.43
CA GLU A 142 -2.95 -17.60 -2.22
C GLU A 142 -2.13 -17.30 -0.93
N GLU A 143 -0.96 -16.65 -0.99
CA GLU A 143 -0.12 -16.35 0.18
C GLU A 143 -0.42 -14.95 0.78
N PHE A 144 -1.62 -14.79 1.37
CA PHE A 144 -2.06 -13.56 2.05
C PHE A 144 -2.30 -13.74 3.58
N GLU A 145 -2.36 -12.61 4.29
CA GLU A 145 -2.87 -12.53 5.66
C GLU A 145 -4.24 -11.82 5.69
N GLU A 146 -5.18 -12.35 6.48
CA GLU A 146 -6.47 -11.72 6.77
C GLU A 146 -6.53 -11.18 8.20
N PHE A 147 -7.24 -10.07 8.38
CA PHE A 147 -7.55 -9.47 9.68
C PHE A 147 -9.03 -9.09 9.70
N HIS A 148 -9.87 -9.98 10.24
CA HIS A 148 -11.31 -9.75 10.42
C HIS A 148 -11.54 -8.58 11.38
N TYR A 149 -12.54 -7.75 11.09
CA TYR A 149 -12.85 -6.61 11.96
C TYR A 149 -13.51 -7.06 13.28
N GLU A 150 -14.12 -8.24 13.38
CA GLU A 150 -14.65 -8.77 14.65
C GLU A 150 -13.58 -8.93 15.76
N ASP A 151 -12.34 -9.21 15.36
CA ASP A 151 -11.19 -9.33 16.25
C ASP A 151 -10.53 -7.97 16.59
N VAL A 152 -10.85 -6.91 15.86
CA VAL A 152 -10.21 -5.59 16.06
C VAL A 152 -10.74 -4.94 17.34
N THR A 153 -9.78 -4.42 18.12
CA THR A 153 -10.02 -3.71 19.38
C THR A 153 -9.50 -2.28 19.36
N ASP A 154 -8.47 -1.98 18.56
CA ASP A 154 -7.95 -0.63 18.36
C ASP A 154 -7.30 -0.47 16.97
N LEU A 155 -7.37 0.75 16.42
CA LEU A 155 -6.78 1.15 15.15
C LEU A 155 -5.98 2.45 15.32
N GLY A 156 -4.65 2.33 15.22
CA GLY A 156 -3.68 3.41 15.37
C GLY A 156 -2.90 3.72 14.10
N PHE A 157 -2.36 4.93 14.02
CA PHE A 157 -1.52 5.40 12.91
C PHE A 157 -0.33 6.19 13.45
N GLU A 158 0.89 5.74 13.16
CA GLU A 158 2.13 6.40 13.54
C GLU A 158 2.80 7.05 12.32
N GLU A 159 2.70 8.37 12.21
CA GLU A 159 3.28 9.14 11.11
C GLU A 159 4.82 9.14 11.16
N GLY A 160 5.46 8.59 10.12
CA GLY A 160 6.92 8.51 10.00
C GLY A 160 7.45 9.31 8.80
N THR A 161 8.75 9.60 8.78
CA THR A 161 9.38 10.49 7.77
C THR A 161 9.25 10.00 6.32
N VAL A 162 9.13 8.69 6.10
CA VAL A 162 9.09 8.05 4.77
C VAL A 162 7.75 7.32 4.54
N ALA A 163 7.23 6.67 5.58
CA ALA A 163 6.00 5.91 5.57
C ALA A 163 5.32 6.04 6.94
N THR A 164 4.00 5.99 6.95
CA THR A 164 3.17 5.89 8.15
C THR A 164 3.03 4.42 8.50
N SER A 165 3.17 4.08 9.78
CA SER A 165 2.87 2.71 10.24
C SER A 165 1.40 2.65 10.63
N VAL A 166 0.64 1.77 9.99
CA VAL A 166 -0.69 1.40 10.47
C VAL A 166 -0.51 0.37 11.58
N VAL A 167 -1.27 0.50 12.65
CA VAL A 167 -1.19 -0.36 13.84
C VAL A 167 -2.59 -0.90 14.11
N LEU A 168 -2.78 -2.20 13.90
CA LEU A 168 -4.06 -2.88 14.09
C LEU A 168 -3.94 -3.77 15.33
N THR A 169 -4.70 -3.49 16.37
CA THR A 169 -4.70 -4.29 17.60
C THR A 169 -5.87 -5.25 17.56
N LEU A 170 -5.56 -6.54 17.52
CA LEU A 170 -6.52 -7.65 17.60
C LEU A 170 -6.63 -8.15 19.05
N GLN A 171 -7.52 -9.11 19.31
CA GLN A 171 -7.68 -9.70 20.65
C GLN A 171 -6.43 -10.44 21.16
N ASP A 172 -5.67 -11.09 20.26
CA ASP A 172 -4.52 -11.94 20.58
C ASP A 172 -3.15 -11.26 20.32
N ARG A 173 -3.08 -10.41 19.29
CA ARG A 173 -1.83 -9.83 18.77
C ARG A 173 -2.02 -8.40 18.27
N GLN A 174 -0.91 -7.67 18.13
CA GLN A 174 -0.88 -6.37 17.47
C GLN A 174 -0.09 -6.47 16.18
N GLU A 175 -0.75 -6.18 15.06
CA GLU A 175 -0.15 -6.16 13.72
C GLU A 175 0.32 -4.74 13.36
N ARG A 176 1.42 -4.66 12.58
CA ARG A 176 1.97 -3.38 12.12
C ARG A 176 2.60 -3.48 10.72
N PHE A 177 1.99 -2.80 9.76
CA PHE A 177 2.50 -2.65 8.40
C PHE A 177 2.74 -1.17 8.03
N LYS A 178 3.48 -0.93 6.94
CA LYS A 178 3.87 0.42 6.51
C LYS A 178 3.15 0.84 5.23
N THR A 179 2.61 2.05 5.23
CA THR A 179 1.97 2.68 4.09
C THR A 179 2.79 3.90 3.63
N PRO A 180 3.16 4.00 2.33
CA PRO A 180 3.84 5.17 1.79
C PRO A 180 3.07 6.47 2.09
N ASN A 181 3.79 7.54 2.45
CA ASN A 181 3.17 8.79 2.92
C ASN A 181 2.26 9.49 1.89
N GLU A 182 2.34 9.16 0.60
CA GLU A 182 1.44 9.67 -0.43
C GLU A 182 0.02 9.06 -0.36
N SER A 183 -0.09 7.77 -0.04
CA SER A 183 -1.37 7.06 0.14
C SER A 183 -1.80 6.93 1.60
N ALA A 184 -0.91 7.22 2.56
CA ALA A 184 -1.16 7.04 4.00
C ALA A 184 -2.41 7.76 4.51
N ARG A 185 -2.76 8.92 3.94
CA ARG A 185 -4.03 9.60 4.26
C ARG A 185 -5.23 8.77 3.80
N GLU A 186 -5.23 8.33 2.55
CA GLU A 186 -6.37 7.64 1.93
C GLU A 186 -6.61 6.28 2.59
N VAL A 187 -5.54 5.50 2.81
CA VAL A 187 -5.57 4.26 3.60
C VAL A 187 -6.10 4.50 5.01
N ARG A 188 -5.69 5.60 5.68
CA ARG A 188 -6.20 5.96 7.01
C ARG A 188 -7.69 6.31 6.99
N GLU A 189 -8.13 7.11 6.02
CA GLU A 189 -9.52 7.53 5.84
C GLU A 189 -10.40 6.28 5.59
N THR A 190 -10.08 5.48 4.57
CA THR A 190 -10.83 4.27 4.21
C THR A 190 -10.81 3.17 5.28
N LEU A 191 -9.66 2.89 5.93
CA LEU A 191 -9.59 1.85 6.96
C LEU A 191 -10.30 2.27 8.26
N THR A 192 -10.28 3.56 8.60
CA THR A 192 -11.04 4.08 9.74
C THR A 192 -12.54 3.94 9.46
N ASP A 193 -13.00 4.38 8.29
CA ASP A 193 -14.42 4.32 7.92
C ASP A 193 -14.93 2.87 7.83
N ALA A 194 -14.12 1.94 7.32
CA ALA A 194 -14.46 0.52 7.23
C ALA A 194 -14.60 -0.14 8.62
N VAL A 195 -13.57 -0.01 9.48
CA VAL A 195 -13.60 -0.58 10.85
C VAL A 195 -14.69 0.06 11.70
N CYS A 196 -14.86 1.38 11.64
CA CYS A 196 -15.91 2.06 12.40
C CYS A 196 -17.30 1.69 11.88
N GLY A 197 -17.48 1.57 10.56
CA GLY A 197 -18.72 1.13 9.92
C GLY A 197 -19.12 -0.30 10.30
N TYR A 198 -18.15 -1.22 10.39
CA TYR A 198 -18.38 -2.61 10.81
C TYR A 198 -18.87 -2.70 12.26
N HIS A 199 -18.21 -1.99 13.18
CA HIS A 199 -18.60 -1.97 14.60
C HIS A 199 -19.79 -1.05 14.91
N GLY A 200 -20.23 -0.21 13.97
CA GLY A 200 -21.32 0.76 14.17
C GLY A 200 -20.96 1.94 15.09
N VAL A 201 -19.68 2.32 15.16
CA VAL A 201 -19.17 3.44 15.99
C VAL A 201 -18.78 4.64 15.13
N GLU A 202 -18.62 5.82 15.73
CA GLU A 202 -18.18 7.05 15.04
C GLU A 202 -16.65 7.24 15.05
N SER A 203 -15.87 6.48 15.84
CA SER A 203 -14.40 6.58 15.83
C SER A 203 -13.65 5.38 16.46
N PRO A 204 -12.34 5.19 16.16
CA PRO A 204 -11.50 4.19 16.85
C PRO A 204 -11.34 4.42 18.35
N ALA A 205 -11.48 5.68 18.82
CA ALA A 205 -11.46 6.00 20.25
C ALA A 205 -12.74 5.51 20.96
N GLU A 206 -13.88 5.53 20.27
CA GLU A 206 -15.13 4.93 20.73
C GLU A 206 -15.07 3.41 20.68
N LEU A 207 -14.52 2.82 19.61
CA LEU A 207 -14.27 1.37 19.54
C LEU A 207 -13.53 0.86 20.77
N ARG A 208 -12.36 1.46 21.08
CA ARG A 208 -11.57 1.06 22.26
C ARG A 208 -12.37 1.19 23.55
N ALA A 209 -13.12 2.29 23.73
CA ALA A 209 -13.94 2.51 24.91
C ALA A 209 -15.11 1.52 25.03
N VAL A 210 -15.69 1.04 23.91
CA VAL A 210 -16.69 -0.04 23.90
C VAL A 210 -16.05 -1.36 24.30
N ARG A 211 -14.91 -1.73 23.71
CA ARG A 211 -14.19 -2.97 24.03
C ARG A 211 -13.71 -3.02 25.49
N GLU A 212 -13.24 -1.90 26.03
CA GLU A 212 -12.87 -1.77 27.45
C GLU A 212 -14.07 -2.06 28.37
N GLN A 213 -15.28 -1.60 28.00
CA GLN A 213 -16.52 -1.88 28.75
C GLN A 213 -17.01 -3.32 28.58
N GLU A 214 -16.89 -3.91 27.38
CA GLU A 214 -17.19 -5.32 27.13
C GLU A 214 -16.30 -6.24 27.99
N ALA A 215 -14.99 -5.97 28.02
CA ALA A 215 -14.03 -6.75 28.80
C ALA A 215 -14.20 -6.58 30.33
N GLU A 216 -14.53 -5.38 30.82
CA GLU A 216 -14.83 -5.18 32.25
C GLU A 216 -16.13 -5.90 32.66
N ALA A 217 -17.13 -5.97 31.78
CA ALA A 217 -18.36 -6.70 32.02
C ALA A 217 -18.14 -8.23 32.02
N GLU A 218 -17.42 -8.77 31.04
CA GLU A 218 -17.11 -10.21 30.98
C GLU A 218 -16.26 -10.67 32.18
N ALA A 219 -15.29 -9.86 32.61
CA ALA A 219 -14.52 -10.13 33.82
C ALA A 219 -15.40 -10.14 35.09
N ALA A 220 -16.39 -9.23 35.18
CA ALA A 220 -17.30 -9.18 36.33
C ALA A 220 -18.26 -10.39 36.38
N ASP A 221 -18.79 -10.83 35.24
CA ASP A 221 -19.62 -12.05 35.17
C ASP A 221 -18.79 -13.33 35.45
N ALA A 222 -17.52 -13.37 35.01
CA ALA A 222 -16.61 -14.47 35.33
C ALA A 222 -16.32 -14.58 36.85
N ASP A 223 -16.12 -13.46 37.55
CA ASP A 223 -15.96 -13.42 39.01
C ASP A 223 -17.25 -13.86 39.73
N VAL A 224 -18.43 -13.60 39.16
CA VAL A 224 -19.72 -14.05 39.69
C VAL A 224 -19.92 -15.55 39.52
N GLU A 225 -19.62 -16.14 38.35
CA GLU A 225 -19.69 -17.59 38.14
C GLU A 225 -18.64 -18.34 38.98
N ALA A 226 -17.42 -17.81 39.09
CA ALA A 226 -16.38 -18.34 39.98
C ALA A 226 -16.75 -18.23 41.48
N SER A 227 -17.63 -17.29 41.84
CA SER A 227 -18.23 -17.19 43.17
C SER A 227 -19.48 -18.06 43.36
N ALA A 228 -20.08 -18.56 42.26
CA ALA A 228 -21.30 -19.35 42.26
C ALA A 228 -21.04 -20.88 42.27
N ASP A 229 -20.01 -21.36 41.55
CA ASP A 229 -19.51 -22.73 41.74
C ASP A 229 -18.72 -22.81 43.06
N GLY A 230 -19.45 -23.04 44.14
CA GLY A 230 -18.97 -22.90 45.52
C GLY A 230 -17.75 -23.75 45.82
N SER A 231 -16.57 -23.14 45.70
CA SER A 231 -15.27 -23.72 46.05
C SER A 231 -15.36 -24.44 47.40
N PRO A 232 -14.97 -25.75 47.46
CA PRO A 232 -15.18 -26.54 48.66
C PRO A 232 -14.38 -25.97 49.83
N ASP A 233 -15.05 -25.79 50.97
CA ASP A 233 -14.46 -25.34 52.23
C ASP A 233 -13.34 -26.30 52.68
N PHE A 234 -12.11 -26.01 52.24
CA PHE A 234 -10.86 -26.60 52.73
C PHE A 234 -10.58 -26.04 54.13
N GLY A 235 -11.44 -26.44 55.05
CA GLY A 235 -11.66 -25.72 56.29
C GLY A 235 -10.46 -25.67 57.24
N VAL A 236 -10.41 -24.56 57.97
CA VAL A 236 -9.68 -24.40 59.24
C VAL A 236 -8.17 -24.64 59.15
N GLY A 237 -7.48 -23.66 58.55
CA GLY A 237 -6.26 -23.07 59.12
C GLY A 237 -5.15 -24.02 59.60
N VAL A 238 -4.31 -24.47 58.67
CA VAL A 238 -2.93 -24.85 58.98
C VAL A 238 -2.07 -23.59 59.06
N ASP A 239 -1.67 -23.20 60.28
CA ASP A 239 -0.73 -22.09 60.52
C ASP A 239 0.65 -22.45 59.93
N PRO A 240 1.22 -21.66 59.00
CA PRO A 240 2.51 -21.96 58.38
C PRO A 240 3.69 -21.65 59.30
N LEU A 241 3.87 -22.50 60.32
CA LEU A 241 5.05 -22.59 61.19
C LEU A 241 5.52 -21.23 61.75
N SER A 242 4.87 -20.81 62.84
CA SER A 242 5.33 -19.74 63.75
C SER A 242 6.71 -20.05 64.42
N ALA A 243 7.77 -20.07 63.61
CA ALA A 243 9.14 -20.43 63.99
C ALA A 243 9.91 -19.23 64.57
N SER A 244 9.56 -18.82 65.79
CA SER A 244 10.37 -17.87 66.58
C SER A 244 11.42 -18.59 67.43
N PRO A 245 12.73 -18.52 67.09
CA PRO A 245 13.80 -18.92 68.00
C PRO A 245 14.01 -17.83 69.06
N ALA A 246 13.48 -18.04 70.26
CA ALA A 246 13.73 -17.17 71.40
C ALA A 246 15.10 -17.47 72.06
N ALA A 247 15.75 -16.40 72.50
CA ALA A 247 17.06 -16.26 73.15
C ALA A 247 17.56 -17.38 74.09
N ASP A 248 18.89 -17.60 74.06
CA ASP A 248 19.84 -17.55 75.21
C ASP A 248 21.22 -18.09 74.80
N ALA A 249 22.39 -17.64 75.30
CA ALA A 249 22.77 -16.45 76.09
C ALA A 249 24.32 -16.29 76.10
N GLU A 250 24.86 -15.10 76.44
CA GLU A 250 26.25 -14.77 76.91
C GLU A 250 27.49 -15.28 76.12
N ALA A 251 28.66 -14.62 76.01
CA ALA A 251 29.20 -13.28 76.28
C ALA A 251 30.46 -13.14 75.34
N ASP A 252 31.36 -12.14 75.33
CA ASP A 252 31.81 -11.11 76.28
C ASP A 252 32.67 -10.05 75.54
N ALA A 253 32.90 -8.86 76.15
CA ALA A 253 33.98 -7.87 75.93
C ALA A 253 34.33 -7.29 74.52
N GLU A 254 34.80 -6.04 74.34
CA GLU A 254 34.79 -4.80 75.16
C GLU A 254 35.22 -3.59 74.27
N THR A 255 34.78 -2.36 74.62
CA THR A 255 35.34 -1.03 74.20
C THR A 255 35.30 -0.65 72.70
N ASP A 256 35.36 0.63 72.27
CA ASP A 256 35.56 1.92 72.99
C ASP A 256 34.62 3.05 72.48
N SER A 257 34.70 4.20 73.14
CA SER A 257 33.89 5.42 73.14
C SER A 257 34.12 6.36 71.95
N GLY A 258 33.19 7.29 71.66
CA GLY A 258 33.37 8.25 70.56
C GLY A 258 32.33 9.37 70.36
N THR A 259 31.78 9.96 71.41
CA THR A 259 30.85 11.12 71.29
C THR A 259 31.59 12.41 70.96
N ASP A 260 31.27 13.09 69.84
CA ASP A 260 31.04 14.55 69.85
C ASP A 260 30.29 15.11 68.63
N ALA A 261 29.56 16.21 68.86
CA ALA A 261 28.99 17.18 67.92
C ALA A 261 28.46 18.37 68.78
N PRO A 262 28.56 19.65 68.37
CA PRO A 262 28.34 20.12 66.98
C PRO A 262 29.16 21.38 66.57
N MET A 263 28.73 22.03 65.45
CA MET A 263 29.02 23.43 65.06
C MET A 263 30.48 23.76 64.61
N GLU A 264 30.78 24.84 63.85
CA GLU A 264 29.95 25.98 63.41
C GLU A 264 30.33 26.58 62.03
N SER A 265 29.32 27.09 61.31
CA SER A 265 29.28 28.30 60.45
C SER A 265 30.54 28.91 59.79
N MET A 266 30.51 28.98 58.45
CA MET A 266 30.78 30.12 57.54
C MET A 266 30.24 29.70 56.16
N GLY A 267 29.47 30.44 55.36
CA GLY A 267 29.36 31.90 55.12
C GLY A 267 29.72 32.18 53.64
N ARG A 268 29.08 33.06 52.87
CA ARG A 268 28.11 34.11 53.20
C ARG A 268 27.52 34.78 51.91
N ASN A 269 26.19 34.89 51.83
CA ASN A 269 25.36 35.84 51.04
C ASN A 269 25.49 35.86 49.48
N GLY A 270 24.43 36.18 48.73
CA GLY A 270 23.06 36.46 49.19
C GLY A 270 22.07 36.92 48.10
N ASP A 271 20.89 37.30 48.59
CA ASP A 271 19.61 37.47 47.87
C ASP A 271 19.44 38.84 47.19
N GLY A 272 18.44 38.99 46.31
CA GLY A 272 18.15 40.26 45.62
C GLY A 272 16.88 40.29 44.77
N GLU A 273 15.72 40.49 45.39
CA GLU A 273 14.40 40.46 44.75
C GLU A 273 13.92 41.82 44.17
N THR A 274 13.31 41.77 42.98
CA THR A 274 12.20 42.63 42.47
C THR A 274 12.38 44.11 42.02
N GLN A 275 11.40 44.53 41.21
CA GLN A 275 10.88 45.89 40.90
C GLN A 275 11.44 46.71 39.71
N SER A 276 10.82 46.49 38.55
CA SER A 276 10.04 47.48 37.76
C SER A 276 10.48 48.96 37.69
N ALA A 277 10.86 49.41 36.49
CA ALA A 277 10.28 50.58 35.80
C ALA A 277 10.75 50.61 34.32
N GLY A 278 9.85 50.87 33.36
CA GLY A 278 10.13 50.70 31.92
C GLY A 278 10.47 51.98 31.14
N SER A 279 10.77 51.81 29.85
CA SER A 279 10.68 52.83 28.77
C SER A 279 10.96 52.18 27.40
N GLY A 280 10.29 52.63 26.32
CA GLY A 280 10.71 52.36 24.94
C GLY A 280 9.72 51.58 24.06
N ASP A 281 8.74 52.28 23.50
CA ASP A 281 7.77 51.81 22.49
C ASP A 281 8.43 51.62 21.08
N PRO A 282 7.72 51.07 20.06
CA PRO A 282 8.33 50.35 18.94
C PRO A 282 8.43 51.15 17.62
N LEU A 283 8.74 50.46 16.52
CA LEU A 283 8.60 50.99 15.15
C LEU A 283 7.88 50.01 14.20
N ALA A 284 6.56 50.12 14.18
CA ALA A 284 5.79 50.01 12.94
C ALA A 284 5.30 51.43 12.55
N PRO A 285 5.21 51.78 11.26
CA PRO A 285 4.52 53.00 10.85
C PRO A 285 3.38 52.72 9.86
N GLU A 286 2.13 52.82 10.34
CA GLU A 286 0.95 52.97 9.49
C GLU A 286 0.28 54.33 9.78
N SER A 287 0.08 55.16 8.75
CA SER A 287 -0.82 56.33 8.70
C SER A 287 -0.90 56.80 7.25
N SER A 288 -2.04 56.78 6.54
CA SER A 288 -3.37 57.39 6.80
C SER A 288 -3.49 58.83 6.27
N ASP A 289 -4.12 58.92 5.08
CA ASP A 289 -4.99 59.99 4.52
C ASP A 289 -4.62 61.49 4.63
N THR A 290 -4.56 62.20 3.49
CA THR A 290 -5.53 63.28 3.15
C THR A 290 -5.34 63.95 1.76
N ALA A 291 -6.42 63.92 0.96
CA ALA A 291 -6.99 65.02 0.15
C ALA A 291 -6.20 65.79 -0.97
N SER A 292 -6.63 65.53 -2.22
CA SER A 292 -7.16 66.52 -3.22
C SER A 292 -6.36 67.05 -4.44
N ARG A 293 -7.02 66.93 -5.62
CA ARG A 293 -6.99 67.78 -6.85
C ARG A 293 -5.78 67.56 -7.81
N ALA A 294 -5.89 67.33 -9.14
CA ALA A 294 -6.97 67.33 -10.16
C ALA A 294 -6.41 66.75 -11.51
N THR A 295 -7.09 66.41 -12.64
CA THR A 295 -8.51 66.30 -13.11
C THR A 295 -8.57 65.59 -14.49
N THR A 296 -9.76 65.08 -14.90
CA THR A 296 -10.21 64.75 -16.30
C THR A 296 -9.48 63.61 -17.06
N THR A 297 -10.09 62.74 -17.88
CA THR A 297 -11.46 62.68 -18.50
C THR A 297 -11.82 61.21 -18.90
N ASP A 298 -13.13 60.89 -19.07
CA ASP A 298 -13.77 59.87 -19.97
C ASP A 298 -13.16 58.44 -20.20
N ARG A 299 -13.89 57.31 -20.35
CA ARG A 299 -15.34 56.98 -20.46
C ARG A 299 -15.56 55.43 -20.46
N ALA A 300 -16.61 54.89 -19.79
CA ALA A 300 -17.27 53.54 -19.92
C ALA A 300 -16.38 52.24 -20.02
N GLY A 301 -16.74 51.06 -19.51
CA GLY A 301 -17.99 50.45 -19.00
C GLY A 301 -18.23 49.11 -19.75
N ALA A 302 -18.11 47.89 -19.19
CA ALA A 302 -18.79 47.26 -18.03
C ALA A 302 -20.31 47.04 -18.27
N ASP A 303 -20.93 45.87 -18.05
CA ASP A 303 -20.47 44.50 -17.67
C ASP A 303 -21.59 43.45 -17.97
N ALA A 304 -21.44 42.20 -17.50
CA ALA A 304 -22.47 41.23 -17.08
C ALA A 304 -23.50 40.61 -18.08
N SER A 305 -23.25 39.32 -18.39
CA SER A 305 -24.04 38.14 -17.94
C SER A 305 -25.56 37.95 -18.17
N ASP A 306 -25.84 36.83 -18.86
CA ASP A 306 -26.72 35.70 -18.44
C ASP A 306 -28.22 35.56 -18.88
N SER A 307 -28.54 34.27 -19.04
CA SER A 307 -29.68 33.46 -19.51
C SER A 307 -31.15 33.87 -19.30
N THR A 308 -32.04 33.39 -20.19
CA THR A 308 -33.15 32.41 -19.98
C THR A 308 -34.35 32.57 -20.95
N ALA A 309 -34.96 31.43 -21.36
CA ALA A 309 -36.33 31.24 -21.87
C ALA A 309 -36.81 31.99 -23.15
N SER A 310 -37.93 31.65 -23.81
CA SER A 310 -38.52 30.34 -24.19
C SER A 310 -39.60 30.51 -25.28
N GLU A 311 -39.73 29.51 -26.17
CA GLU A 311 -40.94 29.08 -26.91
C GLU A 311 -41.65 29.95 -28.00
N GLU A 312 -42.35 29.19 -28.88
CA GLU A 312 -43.37 29.55 -29.90
C GLU A 312 -43.08 30.67 -30.94
N THR A 313 -42.95 30.36 -32.24
CA THR A 313 -44.12 30.02 -33.10
C THR A 313 -43.74 29.41 -34.47
N VAL A 314 -44.67 28.63 -35.04
CA VAL A 314 -44.71 28.10 -36.44
C VAL A 314 -45.98 28.67 -37.15
N PRO A 315 -46.23 28.54 -38.49
CA PRO A 315 -45.59 27.74 -39.56
C PRO A 315 -45.22 28.63 -40.80
N ALA A 316 -45.14 28.25 -42.09
CA ALA A 316 -45.52 27.04 -42.84
C ALA A 316 -44.80 26.83 -44.20
N SER A 317 -44.74 25.55 -44.59
CA SER A 317 -44.87 24.89 -45.91
C SER A 317 -44.66 25.59 -47.28
N SER A 318 -44.08 24.79 -48.19
CA SER A 318 -44.22 24.81 -49.68
C SER A 318 -43.43 25.88 -50.47
N GLU A 319 -43.03 25.68 -51.74
CA GLU A 319 -43.38 24.65 -52.75
C GLU A 319 -42.16 23.96 -53.43
N ARG A 320 -42.44 23.03 -54.36
CA ARG A 320 -41.46 22.27 -55.18
C ARG A 320 -40.96 23.06 -56.40
N GLY A 321 -39.74 22.75 -56.88
CA GLY A 321 -39.25 23.17 -58.19
C GLY A 321 -38.28 22.16 -58.83
N ALA A 322 -38.69 21.49 -59.91
CA ALA A 322 -37.85 20.57 -60.69
C ALA A 322 -37.51 21.17 -62.08
N GLY A 323 -36.28 21.01 -62.58
CA GLY A 323 -35.81 21.92 -63.65
C GLY A 323 -34.62 21.56 -64.57
N SER A 324 -34.33 20.28 -64.82
CA SER A 324 -33.79 19.78 -66.12
C SER A 324 -32.49 20.38 -66.77
N SER A 325 -31.44 19.55 -66.80
CA SER A 325 -30.62 19.19 -67.99
C SER A 325 -29.48 20.11 -68.53
N ARG A 326 -28.28 19.53 -68.72
CA ARG A 326 -27.62 19.20 -70.03
C ARG A 326 -26.09 19.06 -69.96
N SER A 327 -25.60 18.08 -70.71
CA SER A 327 -24.23 17.60 -70.86
C SER A 327 -23.17 18.64 -71.26
N GLY A 328 -21.92 18.41 -70.83
CA GLY A 328 -20.74 19.14 -71.31
C GLY A 328 -19.45 18.33 -71.15
N SER A 329 -19.20 17.34 -72.02
CA SER A 329 -17.97 16.55 -72.03
C SER A 329 -16.78 17.31 -72.61
N ARG A 330 -15.59 17.20 -72.01
CA ARG A 330 -14.30 17.39 -72.70
C ARG A 330 -13.15 16.69 -71.97
N GLN A 331 -12.14 16.30 -72.75
CA GLN A 331 -11.08 15.39 -72.34
C GLN A 331 -9.72 16.02 -72.66
N ALA A 332 -8.92 16.25 -71.62
CA ALA A 332 -7.47 16.41 -71.67
C ALA A 332 -6.93 16.19 -70.23
N GLY A 333 -5.78 15.58 -69.98
CA GLY A 333 -4.81 15.04 -70.95
C GLY A 333 -3.41 15.58 -70.72
N SER A 334 -2.76 15.17 -69.63
CA SER A 334 -1.32 15.24 -69.47
C SER A 334 -0.85 14.12 -68.54
N ALA A 335 0.34 13.59 -68.79
CA ALA A 335 0.97 12.58 -67.95
C ALA A 335 2.12 13.21 -67.16
N ASN A 336 2.50 12.58 -66.05
CA ASN A 336 3.91 12.35 -65.83
C ASN A 336 4.10 11.02 -65.08
N ALA A 337 5.12 10.27 -65.47
CA ALA A 337 5.46 8.99 -64.86
C ALA A 337 6.97 8.92 -64.69
N THR A 338 7.41 8.73 -63.44
CA THR A 338 8.81 8.48 -63.12
C THR A 338 8.88 7.17 -62.35
N MET A 339 9.47 6.15 -62.97
CA MET A 339 9.87 4.94 -62.28
C MET A 339 11.12 5.23 -61.45
N ASN A 340 11.30 4.54 -60.33
CA ASN A 340 12.52 3.75 -60.21
C ASN A 340 12.26 2.51 -59.35
N ALA A 341 12.90 1.40 -59.71
CA ALA A 341 12.88 0.16 -58.94
C ALA A 341 14.27 -0.47 -59.01
N THR A 342 14.84 -0.78 -57.84
CA THR A 342 16.09 -1.52 -57.69
C THR A 342 16.00 -2.36 -56.43
N SER A 343 16.00 -3.68 -56.62
CA SER A 343 16.30 -4.64 -55.56
C SER A 343 17.79 -4.97 -55.63
N GLU A 344 18.48 -5.07 -54.50
CA GLU A 344 19.79 -5.70 -54.45
C GLU A 344 20.01 -6.40 -53.10
N THR A 345 20.87 -7.42 -53.11
CA THR A 345 21.15 -8.30 -51.96
C THR A 345 22.62 -8.17 -51.60
N GLY A 346 22.94 -7.96 -50.32
CA GLY A 346 24.31 -7.63 -49.89
C GLY A 346 24.66 -8.22 -48.54
N ASP A 347 25.51 -9.25 -48.58
CA ASP A 347 26.25 -9.83 -47.45
C ASP A 347 27.29 -8.81 -46.89
N GLY A 348 27.72 -8.96 -45.63
CA GLY A 348 28.83 -8.16 -45.10
C GLY A 348 28.95 -8.13 -43.57
N ALA A 349 30.10 -8.57 -43.04
CA ALA A 349 30.40 -8.60 -41.60
C ALA A 349 31.61 -7.74 -41.21
N ALA A 350 31.64 -7.34 -39.92
CA ALA A 350 32.80 -6.96 -39.09
C ALA A 350 33.62 -5.68 -39.41
N ALA A 351 33.42 -4.64 -38.58
CA ALA A 351 34.44 -3.77 -37.96
C ALA A 351 33.77 -3.02 -36.79
N ARG A 352 34.22 -3.09 -35.53
CA ARG A 352 35.40 -2.42 -34.93
C ARG A 352 35.43 -0.90 -35.14
N GLY A 353 35.26 -0.16 -34.05
CA GLY A 353 35.36 1.31 -34.01
C GLY A 353 35.31 1.82 -32.57
N ASP A 354 36.45 1.87 -31.90
CA ASP A 354 36.64 2.50 -30.60
C ASP A 354 36.45 4.02 -30.67
N ALA A 355 35.86 4.63 -29.64
CA ALA A 355 35.85 6.07 -29.43
C ALA A 355 35.68 6.39 -27.92
N ASP A 356 36.62 7.17 -27.37
CA ASP A 356 36.65 7.57 -25.95
C ASP A 356 35.47 8.43 -25.50
N GLY A 357 35.17 8.36 -24.20
CA GLY A 357 34.08 9.08 -23.54
C GLY A 357 34.31 9.38 -22.05
N ASP A 358 35.53 9.79 -21.68
CA ASP A 358 35.93 10.16 -20.30
C ASP A 358 34.88 11.01 -19.56
N ARG A 359 34.48 10.55 -18.36
CA ARG A 359 34.11 11.40 -17.22
C ARG A 359 34.55 10.82 -15.88
N SER A 360 35.82 11.03 -15.54
CA SER A 360 36.31 11.33 -14.17
C SER A 360 35.66 10.58 -12.99
N ALA A 361 36.20 9.42 -12.64
CA ALA A 361 36.38 9.12 -11.21
C ALA A 361 37.49 10.03 -10.66
N ARG A 362 37.43 10.40 -9.37
CA ARG A 362 38.51 11.14 -8.68
C ARG A 362 39.01 10.35 -7.49
N ASP A 363 40.33 10.36 -7.34
CA ASP A 363 41.06 9.61 -6.32
C ASP A 363 40.73 10.06 -4.90
N ALA A 364 40.78 9.09 -3.98
CA ALA A 364 41.06 9.29 -2.57
C ALA A 364 41.82 8.06 -2.05
N ASP A 365 43.13 7.98 -2.35
CA ASP A 365 44.03 7.11 -1.59
C ASP A 365 44.03 7.59 -0.14
N ALA A 366 43.56 6.73 0.75
CA ALA A 366 43.59 6.92 2.19
C ALA A 366 44.18 5.66 2.85
N SER A 367 45.43 5.36 2.49
CA SER A 367 46.31 4.39 3.17
C SER A 367 46.50 4.77 4.65
N GLY A 368 45.49 4.48 5.46
CA GLY A 368 45.35 4.89 6.86
C GLY A 368 45.90 3.86 7.83
N GLU A 369 46.96 4.25 8.52
CA GLU A 369 47.65 3.52 9.58
C GLU A 369 46.68 2.93 10.62
N THR A 370 46.87 1.65 10.99
CA THR A 370 46.06 0.97 12.02
C THR A 370 46.38 1.51 13.41
N ALA A 371 45.83 2.69 13.72
CA ALA A 371 45.84 3.25 15.05
C ALA A 371 45.00 2.35 15.96
N ALA A 372 45.67 1.54 16.78
CA ALA A 372 45.04 0.88 17.91
C ALA A 372 44.53 1.98 18.87
N MET A 373 43.24 2.31 18.76
CA MET A 373 42.55 3.11 19.76
C MET A 373 42.41 2.25 21.01
N ASP A 374 43.39 2.41 21.91
CA ASP A 374 43.39 1.87 23.26
C ASP A 374 42.13 2.40 23.97
N ALA A 375 41.09 1.58 24.00
CA ALA A 375 39.78 1.95 24.50
C ALA A 375 39.82 1.96 26.03
N ASP A 376 40.14 3.12 26.61
CA ASP A 376 40.05 3.41 28.04
C ASP A 376 38.57 3.41 28.50
N PHE A 377 38.01 2.20 28.53
CA PHE A 377 36.65 1.88 28.95
C PHE A 377 36.69 0.78 30.03
N GLY A 378 37.77 0.75 30.81
CA GLY A 378 38.11 -0.29 31.78
C GLY A 378 37.23 -0.37 33.04
N ASP A 379 36.08 0.30 33.08
CA ASP A 379 35.13 0.30 34.20
C ASP A 379 33.66 0.21 33.71
N SER A 380 33.40 -0.67 32.74
CA SER A 380 32.05 -1.09 32.36
C SER A 380 32.08 -2.54 31.88
N GLY A 381 31.45 -3.43 32.65
CA GLY A 381 31.49 -4.89 32.46
C GLY A 381 30.64 -5.42 31.30
N PHE A 382 30.76 -4.80 30.12
CA PHE A 382 30.14 -5.27 28.88
C PHE A 382 31.23 -5.79 27.94
N GLU A 383 31.39 -7.11 27.88
CA GLU A 383 32.14 -7.75 26.80
C GLU A 383 31.32 -7.61 25.50
N PRO A 384 31.82 -6.92 24.45
CA PRO A 384 31.19 -6.99 23.15
C PRO A 384 31.36 -8.43 22.61
N ALA A 385 30.28 -9.02 22.10
CA ALA A 385 30.32 -10.32 21.45
C ALA A 385 31.07 -10.18 20.10
N GLY A 386 32.40 -10.26 20.17
CA GLY A 386 33.30 -10.07 19.03
C GLY A 386 33.28 -11.25 18.09
N VAL A 387 32.26 -11.33 17.24
CA VAL A 387 32.31 -12.10 16.00
C VAL A 387 33.38 -11.46 15.12
N THR A 388 34.44 -12.20 14.79
CA THR A 388 35.54 -11.69 13.98
C THR A 388 35.25 -11.87 12.49
N ASP A 389 35.90 -11.07 11.64
CA ASP A 389 35.76 -11.23 10.18
C ASP A 389 36.19 -12.63 9.69
N ASP A 390 37.07 -13.31 10.43
CA ASP A 390 37.47 -14.71 10.18
C ASP A 390 36.32 -15.70 10.48
N ASP A 391 35.53 -15.49 11.55
CA ASP A 391 34.36 -16.32 11.87
C ASP A 391 33.29 -16.22 10.78
N LEU A 392 33.00 -15.00 10.31
CA LEU A 392 32.10 -14.76 9.17
C LEU A 392 32.63 -15.38 7.87
N ALA A 393 33.95 -15.40 7.66
CA ALA A 393 34.56 -16.02 6.48
C ALA A 393 34.41 -17.56 6.50
N GLU A 394 34.54 -18.21 7.66
CA GLU A 394 34.29 -19.65 7.81
C GLU A 394 32.79 -19.99 7.66
N GLU A 395 31.88 -19.20 8.23
CA GLU A 395 30.43 -19.38 8.06
C GLU A 395 30.01 -19.23 6.59
N VAL A 396 30.48 -18.20 5.89
CA VAL A 396 30.19 -18.01 4.45
C VAL A 396 30.78 -19.14 3.59
N ALA A 397 31.91 -19.72 3.98
CA ALA A 397 32.46 -20.90 3.31
C ALA A 397 31.58 -22.15 3.55
N ALA A 398 31.08 -22.34 4.78
CA ALA A 398 30.19 -23.43 5.13
C ALA A 398 28.83 -23.34 4.41
N LEU A 399 28.22 -22.15 4.33
CA LEU A 399 26.98 -21.95 3.56
C LEU A 399 27.18 -22.23 2.07
N ARG A 400 28.30 -21.80 1.47
CA ARG A 400 28.60 -22.09 0.05
C ARG A 400 28.69 -23.58 -0.23
N ALA A 401 29.39 -24.34 0.63
CA ALA A 401 29.47 -25.80 0.51
C ALA A 401 28.11 -26.50 0.74
N ALA A 402 27.23 -25.92 1.57
CA ALA A 402 25.87 -26.41 1.76
C ALA A 402 24.99 -26.18 0.51
N VAL A 403 25.12 -25.02 -0.14
CA VAL A 403 24.40 -24.69 -1.39
C VAL A 403 24.88 -25.53 -2.57
N GLU A 404 26.19 -25.74 -2.72
CA GLU A 404 26.76 -26.61 -3.76
C GLU A 404 26.20 -28.04 -3.64
N LYS A 405 26.17 -28.59 -2.42
CA LYS A 405 25.58 -29.90 -2.12
C LYS A 405 24.05 -29.96 -2.30
N GLN A 406 23.34 -28.82 -2.25
CA GLN A 406 21.92 -28.75 -2.60
C GLN A 406 21.72 -28.76 -4.11
N ALA A 407 22.58 -28.08 -4.88
CA ALA A 407 22.57 -28.12 -6.34
C ALA A 407 22.84 -29.55 -6.87
N ASP A 408 23.88 -30.23 -6.37
CA ASP A 408 24.17 -31.63 -6.71
C ASP A 408 22.93 -32.53 -6.55
N ARG A 409 22.19 -32.35 -5.44
CA ARG A 409 21.00 -33.13 -5.14
C ARG A 409 19.82 -32.80 -6.05
N LEU A 410 19.69 -31.55 -6.51
CA LEU A 410 18.66 -31.17 -7.49
C LEU A 410 18.96 -31.78 -8.87
N ASP A 411 20.23 -31.85 -9.28
CA ASP A 411 20.64 -32.51 -10.53
C ASP A 411 20.43 -34.04 -10.46
N GLU A 412 20.70 -34.68 -9.31
CA GLU A 412 20.31 -36.09 -9.05
C GLU A 412 18.79 -36.30 -9.18
N GLN A 413 17.99 -35.39 -8.61
CA GLN A 413 16.52 -35.46 -8.67
C GLN A 413 15.98 -35.22 -10.09
N ALA A 414 16.54 -34.27 -10.83
CA ALA A 414 16.18 -34.01 -12.23
C ALA A 414 16.46 -35.25 -13.10
N THR A 415 17.65 -35.85 -12.94
CA THR A 415 18.05 -37.10 -13.64
C THR A 415 17.09 -38.25 -13.33
N LEU A 416 16.67 -38.39 -12.07
CA LEU A 416 15.72 -39.43 -11.65
C LEU A 416 14.30 -39.18 -12.19
N ILE A 417 13.87 -37.92 -12.30
CA ILE A 417 12.60 -37.53 -12.93
C ILE A 417 12.63 -37.85 -14.43
N GLU A 418 13.71 -37.53 -15.15
CA GLU A 418 13.86 -37.90 -16.57
C GLU A 418 13.80 -39.42 -16.78
N GLN A 419 14.45 -40.21 -15.91
CA GLN A 419 14.37 -41.67 -15.98
C GLN A 419 12.93 -42.18 -15.77
N LEU A 420 12.22 -41.66 -14.77
CA LEU A 420 10.82 -42.03 -14.52
C LEU A 420 9.90 -41.66 -15.70
N ILE A 421 10.13 -40.51 -16.34
CA ILE A 421 9.39 -40.08 -17.54
C ILE A 421 9.66 -41.03 -18.71
N GLU A 422 10.90 -41.44 -18.97
CA GLU A 422 11.21 -42.39 -20.06
C GLU A 422 10.71 -43.83 -19.75
N GLU A 423 10.70 -44.27 -18.50
CA GLU A 423 10.08 -45.55 -18.11
C GLU A 423 8.55 -45.51 -18.28
N LEU A 424 7.88 -44.43 -17.86
CA LEU A 424 6.44 -44.21 -18.11
C LEU A 424 6.12 -44.10 -19.61
N ARG A 425 7.02 -43.53 -20.41
CA ARG A 425 6.89 -43.40 -21.87
C ARG A 425 7.08 -44.74 -22.60
N ARG A 426 7.90 -45.64 -22.05
CA ARG A 426 8.16 -46.99 -22.59
C ARG A 426 7.17 -48.04 -22.10
N GLY A 427 6.44 -47.76 -21.02
CA GLY A 427 5.37 -48.59 -20.47
C GLY A 427 3.99 -48.41 -21.13
N ARG A 428 3.88 -47.66 -22.23
CA ARG A 428 2.64 -47.34 -22.95
C ARG A 428 2.74 -47.66 -24.45
#